data_AF-A0A5R9LVK2-F1
#
_entry.id   AF-A0A5R9LVK2-F1
#
_cell.length_a   1.000
_cell.length_b   1.000
_cell.length_c   1.000
_cell.angle_alpha   90.00
_cell.angle_beta   90.00
_cell.angle_gamma   90.00
#
_symmetry.space_group_name_H-M   'P 1'
#
loop_
_entity.id
_entity.type
_entity.pdbx_description
1 polymer ?
#
loop_
_entity_poly.entity_id
_entity_poly.type
_entity_poly.pdbx_seq_one_letter_code
_entity_poly.pdbx_strand_id
1 'polypeptide(L)'
;MRAVVDEATTTAVAFIRPRIAAVAGRAAVLAAYIEANLEFMSTHPAHIRALVDIAVNARTPDGAPLTVQDGPALELLERHFRDGQAEGVFRDFDPRVMAVSLRASIDAAAGVLAREPGADLAAYGTELVGIFERATQGEMS
;
A
#
# COMPACT_ATOMS: atom_id res chain seq x y z
N MET A 1 -4.39 -12.15 18.67
CA MET A 1 -4.67 -11.67 17.30
C MET A 1 -4.64 -10.15 17.20
N ARG A 2 -5.60 -9.44 17.85
CA ARG A 2 -5.74 -7.98 17.74
C ARG A 2 -4.47 -7.21 18.11
N ALA A 3 -3.84 -7.54 19.23
CA ALA A 3 -2.60 -6.88 19.68
C ALA A 3 -1.43 -6.97 18.68
N VAL A 4 -1.27 -8.12 17.99
CA VAL A 4 -0.19 -8.32 17.00
C VAL A 4 -0.47 -7.51 15.72
N VAL A 5 -1.73 -7.43 15.30
CA VAL A 5 -2.14 -6.59 14.15
C VAL A 5 -1.95 -5.11 14.48
N ASP A 6 -2.37 -4.68 15.67
CA ASP A 6 -2.24 -3.30 16.13
C ASP A 6 -0.77 -2.88 16.24
N GLU A 7 0.09 -3.76 16.76
CA GLU A 7 1.54 -3.55 16.83
C GLU A 7 2.16 -3.47 15.44
N ALA A 8 1.91 -4.44 14.56
CA ALA A 8 2.44 -4.44 13.20
C ALA A 8 1.98 -3.20 12.40
N THR A 9 0.72 -2.80 12.57
CA THR A 9 0.17 -1.58 11.96
C THR A 9 0.86 -0.33 12.51
N THR A 10 1.06 -0.24 13.82
CA THR A 10 1.74 0.89 14.46
C THR A 10 3.19 1.02 13.97
N THR A 11 3.90 -0.11 13.89
CA THR A 11 5.28 -0.17 13.39
C THR A 11 5.35 0.22 11.92
N ALA A 12 4.43 -0.27 11.08
CA ALA A 12 4.35 0.11 9.66
C ALA A 12 4.10 1.62 9.49
N VAL A 13 3.15 2.20 10.24
CA VAL A 13 2.87 3.64 10.20
C VAL A 13 4.08 4.46 10.62
N ALA A 14 4.77 4.06 11.70
CA ALA A 14 5.98 4.73 12.17
C ALA A 14 7.12 4.66 11.14
N PHE A 15 7.19 3.58 10.36
CA PHE A 15 8.19 3.38 9.31
C PHE A 15 7.88 4.18 8.03
N ILE A 16 6.63 4.16 7.59
CA ILE A 16 6.20 4.71 6.29
C ILE A 16 6.02 6.23 6.34
N ARG A 17 5.40 6.76 7.41
CA ARG A 17 5.04 8.17 7.48
C ARG A 17 6.22 9.14 7.31
N PRO A 18 7.40 8.94 7.92
CA PRO A 18 8.54 9.83 7.73
C PRO A 18 9.06 9.86 6.28
N ARG A 19 9.01 8.72 5.58
CA ARG A 19 9.46 8.62 4.16
C ARG A 19 8.57 9.42 3.24
N ILE A 20 7.25 9.34 3.45
CA ILE A 20 6.28 10.16 2.71
C ILE A 20 6.45 11.64 3.04
N ALA A 21 6.68 12.00 4.30
CA ALA A 21 6.85 13.38 4.73
C ALA A 21 8.16 14.02 4.23
N ALA A 22 9.13 13.22 3.80
CA ALA A 22 10.42 13.69 3.30
C ALA A 22 10.40 14.13 1.83
N VAL A 23 9.32 13.85 1.10
CA VAL A 23 9.19 14.18 -0.33
C VAL A 23 8.10 15.22 -0.56
N ALA A 24 8.22 15.96 -1.67
CA ALA A 24 7.25 16.96 -2.09
C ALA A 24 6.63 16.59 -3.44
N GLY A 25 5.33 16.85 -3.59
CA GLY A 25 4.57 16.58 -4.81
C GLY A 25 3.79 15.26 -4.77
N ARG A 26 2.59 15.27 -5.37
CA ARG A 26 1.63 14.16 -5.23
C ARG A 26 2.13 12.84 -5.84
N ALA A 27 2.80 12.93 -7.00
CA ALA A 27 3.41 11.77 -7.66
C ALA A 27 4.57 11.19 -6.83
N ALA A 28 5.46 12.05 -6.30
CA ALA A 28 6.56 11.61 -5.45
C ALA A 28 6.06 10.95 -4.15
N VAL A 29 5.00 11.50 -3.55
CA VAL A 29 4.33 10.88 -2.38
C VAL A 29 3.76 9.51 -2.72
N LEU A 30 3.17 9.32 -3.91
CA LEU A 30 2.65 8.02 -4.34
C LEU A 30 3.78 6.99 -4.47
N ALA A 31 4.89 7.36 -5.12
CA ALA A 31 6.07 6.51 -5.25
C ALA A 31 6.65 6.15 -3.87
N ALA A 32 6.86 7.15 -3.00
CA ALA A 32 7.38 6.95 -1.65
C ALA A 32 6.47 6.07 -0.78
N TYR A 33 5.13 6.18 -0.93
CA TYR A 33 4.19 5.30 -0.24
C TYR A 33 4.38 3.84 -0.66
N ILE A 34 4.49 3.57 -1.97
CA ILE A 34 4.70 2.23 -2.50
C ILE A 34 6.03 1.67 -1.98
N GLU A 35 7.13 2.36 -2.27
CA GLU A 35 8.48 1.93 -1.89
C GLU A 35 8.60 1.68 -0.39
N ALA A 36 8.07 2.57 0.45
CA ALA A 36 8.12 2.40 1.90
C ALA A 36 7.32 1.18 2.39
N ASN A 37 6.20 0.83 1.76
CA ASN A 37 5.47 -0.40 2.10
C ASN A 37 6.29 -1.65 1.74
N LEU A 38 6.92 -1.67 0.56
CA LEU A 38 7.72 -2.81 0.10
C LEU A 38 9.02 -2.95 0.90
N GLU A 39 9.67 -1.84 1.24
CA GLU A 39 10.84 -1.81 2.13
C GLU A 39 10.47 -2.26 3.55
N PHE A 40 9.31 -1.85 4.07
CA PHE A 40 8.82 -2.35 5.35
C PHE A 40 8.68 -3.88 5.31
N MET A 41 8.15 -4.43 4.22
CA MET A 41 7.99 -5.88 4.08
C MET A 41 9.31 -6.63 4.07
N SER A 42 10.32 -6.13 3.36
CA SER A 42 11.64 -6.76 3.28
C SER A 42 12.41 -6.69 4.61
N THR A 43 12.23 -5.61 5.37
CA THR A 43 12.93 -5.37 6.63
C THR A 43 12.21 -5.93 7.87
N HIS A 44 10.92 -6.25 7.76
CA HIS A 44 10.10 -6.77 8.86
C HIS A 44 9.37 -8.09 8.50
N PRO A 45 10.06 -9.11 7.97
CA PRO A 45 9.41 -10.32 7.44
C PRO A 45 8.61 -11.10 8.50
N ALA A 46 9.01 -11.05 9.78
CA ALA A 46 8.27 -11.67 10.87
C ALA A 46 6.88 -11.01 11.10
N HIS A 47 6.81 -9.69 11.04
CA HIS A 47 5.55 -8.94 11.16
C HIS A 47 4.64 -9.22 9.95
N ILE A 48 5.21 -9.22 8.74
CA ILE A 48 4.45 -9.52 7.53
C ILE A 48 3.91 -10.94 7.55
N ARG A 49 4.71 -11.92 7.98
CA ARG A 49 4.24 -13.31 8.11
C ARG A 49 3.05 -13.40 9.06
N ALA A 50 3.13 -12.75 10.23
CA ALA A 50 2.02 -12.71 11.17
C ALA A 50 0.77 -12.05 10.56
N LEU A 51 0.92 -10.95 9.82
CA LEU A 51 -0.19 -10.29 9.13
C LEU A 51 -0.81 -11.15 8.04
N VAL A 52 -0.01 -11.86 7.23
CA VAL A 52 -0.48 -12.78 6.19
C VAL A 52 -1.22 -13.96 6.81
N ASP A 53 -0.64 -14.59 7.84
CA ASP A 53 -1.27 -15.70 8.56
C ASP A 53 -2.62 -15.26 9.14
N ILE A 54 -2.72 -14.04 9.67
CA ILE A 54 -3.98 -13.48 10.16
C ILE A 54 -4.94 -13.21 9.00
N ALA A 55 -4.52 -12.58 7.91
CA ALA A 55 -5.39 -12.25 6.78
C ALA A 55 -5.98 -13.51 6.11
N VAL A 56 -5.19 -14.57 5.94
CA VAL A 56 -5.63 -15.85 5.36
C VAL A 56 -6.67 -16.54 6.25
N ASN A 57 -6.51 -16.44 7.58
CA ASN A 57 -7.37 -17.11 8.56
C ASN A 57 -8.52 -16.23 9.09
N ALA A 58 -8.44 -14.91 8.91
CA ALA A 58 -9.44 -13.98 9.40
C ALA A 58 -10.72 -14.10 8.57
N ARG A 59 -11.84 -14.14 9.28
CA ARG A 59 -13.19 -14.18 8.71
C ARG A 59 -14.04 -13.09 9.37
N THR A 60 -14.98 -12.52 8.61
CA THR A 60 -16.12 -11.79 9.19
C THR A 60 -16.96 -12.76 10.05
N PRO A 61 -17.83 -12.27 10.95
CA PRO A 61 -18.77 -13.13 11.69
C PRO A 61 -19.59 -14.08 10.80
N ASP A 62 -19.79 -13.67 9.56
CA ASP A 62 -20.54 -14.33 8.48
C ASP A 62 -19.66 -15.21 7.58
N GLY A 63 -18.36 -15.36 7.90
CA GLY A 63 -17.48 -16.32 7.24
C GLY A 63 -16.82 -15.82 5.94
N ALA A 64 -16.96 -14.54 5.58
CA ALA A 64 -16.26 -13.95 4.45
C ALA A 64 -14.80 -13.63 4.81
N PRO A 65 -13.84 -13.65 3.87
CA PRO A 65 -12.48 -13.18 4.14
C PRO A 65 -12.49 -11.75 4.70
N LEU A 66 -11.80 -11.52 5.82
CA LEU A 66 -11.65 -10.17 6.34
C LEU A 66 -10.65 -9.42 5.45
N THR A 67 -11.14 -8.65 4.49
CA THR A 67 -10.30 -7.83 3.62
C THR A 67 -10.01 -6.50 4.31
N VAL A 68 -8.75 -6.03 4.31
CA VAL A 68 -8.30 -4.74 4.94
C VAL A 68 -8.79 -3.51 4.14
N GLN A 69 -9.90 -3.63 3.43
CA GLN A 69 -10.38 -2.70 2.41
C GLN A 69 -11.26 -1.59 2.99
N ASP A 70 -11.33 -1.44 4.31
CA ASP A 70 -12.11 -0.40 5.02
C ASP A 70 -11.32 0.16 6.22
N GLY A 71 -10.10 0.62 5.98
CA GLY A 71 -9.20 1.15 7.02
C GLY A 71 -8.71 2.59 6.76
N PRO A 72 -8.19 3.30 7.78
CA PRO A 72 -7.71 4.68 7.67
C PRO A 72 -6.68 4.91 6.56
N ALA A 73 -5.84 3.90 6.26
CA ALA A 73 -4.86 3.97 5.18
C ALA A 73 -5.51 4.12 3.80
N LEU A 74 -6.63 3.44 3.58
CA LEU A 74 -7.35 3.51 2.31
C LEU A 74 -8.00 4.89 2.13
N GLU A 75 -8.61 5.43 3.19
CA GLU A 75 -9.18 6.78 3.13
C GLU A 75 -8.12 7.86 2.88
N LEU A 76 -6.91 7.69 3.45
CA LEU A 76 -5.80 8.60 3.21
C LEU A 76 -5.32 8.53 1.75
N LEU A 77 -5.22 7.34 1.17
CA LEU A 77 -4.92 7.15 -0.25
C LEU A 77 -5.99 7.77 -1.15
N GLU A 78 -7.27 7.53 -0.83
CA GLU A 78 -8.39 8.08 -1.59
C GLU A 78 -8.39 9.62 -1.57
N ARG A 79 -8.14 10.22 -0.39
CA ARG A 79 -7.95 11.68 -0.26
C ARG A 79 -6.76 12.16 -1.08
N HIS A 80 -5.62 11.46 -1.01
CA HIS A 80 -4.42 11.80 -1.79
C HIS A 80 -4.68 11.86 -3.29
N PHE A 81 -5.42 10.90 -3.83
CA PHE A 81 -5.79 10.89 -5.24
C PHE A 81 -6.76 12.02 -5.60
N ARG A 82 -7.79 12.27 -4.78
CA ARG A 82 -8.71 13.40 -5.00
C ARG A 82 -7.98 14.73 -5.03
N ASP A 83 -7.08 14.96 -4.08
CA ASP A 83 -6.31 16.19 -4.04
C ASP A 83 -5.41 16.32 -5.27
N GLY A 84 -4.72 15.26 -5.68
CA GLY A 84 -3.87 15.29 -6.86
C GLY A 84 -4.63 15.51 -8.17
N GLN A 85 -5.88 15.05 -8.26
CA GLN A 85 -6.78 15.39 -9.38
C GLN A 85 -7.19 16.87 -9.35
N ALA A 86 -7.55 17.40 -8.18
CA ALA A 86 -7.88 18.82 -8.03
C ALA A 86 -6.70 19.75 -8.34
N GLU A 87 -5.46 19.29 -8.09
CA GLU A 87 -4.21 19.97 -8.43
C GLU A 87 -3.77 19.77 -9.89
N GLY A 88 -4.47 18.93 -10.67
CA GLY A 88 -4.14 18.61 -12.06
C GLY A 88 -2.90 17.71 -12.22
N VAL A 89 -2.38 17.14 -11.13
CA VAL A 89 -1.23 16.23 -11.14
C VAL A 89 -1.63 14.83 -11.63
N PHE A 90 -2.84 14.41 -11.28
CA PHE A 90 -3.39 13.11 -11.68
C PHE A 90 -4.53 13.28 -12.70
N ARG A 91 -4.62 12.34 -13.67
CA ARG A 91 -5.75 12.29 -14.61
C ARG A 91 -7.06 11.94 -13.91
N ASP A 92 -8.17 12.06 -14.63
CA ASP A 92 -9.47 11.61 -14.16
C ASP A 92 -9.54 10.07 -14.04
N PHE A 93 -9.99 9.60 -12.88
CA PHE A 93 -10.29 8.21 -12.51
C PHE A 93 -11.08 8.19 -11.20
N ASP A 94 -11.76 7.09 -10.89
CA ASP A 94 -12.40 6.91 -9.59
C ASP A 94 -11.33 6.75 -8.48
N PRO A 95 -11.23 7.69 -7.51
CA PRO A 95 -10.18 7.67 -6.48
C PRO A 95 -10.26 6.46 -5.56
N ARG A 96 -11.47 5.97 -5.28
CA ARG A 96 -11.69 4.81 -4.42
C ARG A 96 -11.21 3.55 -5.12
N VAL A 97 -11.56 3.38 -6.38
CA VAL A 97 -11.13 2.23 -7.20
C VAL A 97 -9.61 2.21 -7.30
N MET A 98 -8.97 3.35 -7.54
CA MET A 98 -7.50 3.43 -7.61
C MET A 98 -6.84 3.10 -6.26
N ALA A 99 -7.36 3.63 -5.16
CA ALA A 99 -6.85 3.36 -3.82
C ALA A 99 -6.97 1.88 -3.42
N VAL A 100 -8.12 1.25 -3.70
CA VAL A 100 -8.34 -0.19 -3.46
C VAL A 100 -7.38 -1.02 -4.30
N SER A 101 -7.24 -0.68 -5.59
CA SER A 101 -6.35 -1.40 -6.51
C SER A 101 -4.90 -1.31 -6.08
N LEU A 102 -4.43 -0.12 -5.68
CA LEU A 102 -3.09 0.07 -5.14
C LEU A 102 -2.86 -0.75 -3.88
N ARG A 103 -3.80 -0.69 -2.92
CA ARG A 103 -3.68 -1.42 -1.67
C ARG A 103 -3.62 -2.93 -1.90
N ALA A 104 -4.49 -3.45 -2.78
CA ALA A 104 -4.50 -4.85 -3.15
C ALA A 104 -3.17 -5.30 -3.78
N SER A 105 -2.57 -4.49 -4.65
CA SER A 105 -1.28 -4.81 -5.27
C SER A 105 -0.11 -4.82 -4.26
N ILE A 106 -0.14 -3.93 -3.27
CA ILE A 106 0.82 -3.94 -2.15
C ILE A 106 0.62 -5.21 -1.31
N ASP A 107 -0.62 -5.53 -0.93
CA ASP A 107 -0.92 -6.73 -0.14
C ASP A 107 -0.51 -8.02 -0.89
N ALA A 108 -0.62 -8.04 -2.23
CA ALA A 108 -0.15 -9.15 -3.05
C ALA A 108 1.36 -9.37 -2.97
N ALA A 109 2.16 -8.30 -2.81
CA ALA A 109 3.61 -8.40 -2.65
C ALA A 109 4.01 -9.14 -1.35
N ALA A 110 3.22 -8.98 -0.29
CA ALA A 110 3.40 -9.76 0.94
C ALA A 110 3.17 -11.27 0.69
N GLY A 111 2.21 -11.62 -0.18
CA GLY A 111 1.99 -12.99 -0.63
C GLY A 111 3.16 -13.54 -1.46
N VAL A 112 3.77 -12.72 -2.31
CA VAL A 112 5.00 -13.09 -3.05
C VAL A 112 6.13 -13.38 -2.08
N LEU A 113 6.42 -12.47 -1.13
CA LEU A 113 7.46 -12.67 -0.12
C LEU A 113 7.24 -13.93 0.72
N ALA A 114 5.98 -14.23 1.08
CA ALA A 114 5.65 -15.42 1.85
C ALA A 114 5.93 -16.73 1.09
N ARG A 115 5.74 -16.74 -0.23
CA ARG A 115 6.03 -17.90 -1.11
C ARG A 115 7.50 -17.99 -1.47
N GLU A 116 8.16 -16.85 -1.64
CA GLU A 116 9.53 -16.72 -2.15
C GLU A 116 10.32 -15.75 -1.23
N PRO A 117 10.90 -16.24 -0.11
CA PRO A 117 11.58 -15.38 0.88
C PRO A 117 12.79 -14.61 0.35
N GLY A 118 13.34 -15.00 -0.80
CA GLY A 118 14.43 -14.31 -1.49
C GLY A 118 13.96 -13.36 -2.60
N ALA A 119 12.65 -13.08 -2.70
CA ALA A 119 12.11 -12.16 -3.70
C ALA A 119 12.71 -10.75 -3.53
N ASP A 120 13.11 -10.16 -4.66
CA ASP A 120 13.61 -8.79 -4.70
C ASP A 120 12.44 -7.80 -4.63
N LEU A 121 12.03 -7.45 -3.41
CA LEU A 121 10.95 -6.48 -3.19
C LEU A 121 11.31 -5.05 -3.59
N ALA A 122 12.60 -4.73 -3.74
CA ALA A 122 13.01 -3.44 -4.26
C ALA A 122 12.72 -3.37 -5.76
N ALA A 123 13.12 -4.39 -6.54
CA ALA A 123 12.76 -4.49 -7.94
C ALA A 123 11.24 -4.55 -8.17
N TYR A 124 10.52 -5.32 -7.33
CA TYR A 124 9.06 -5.37 -7.35
C TYR A 124 8.45 -3.97 -7.10
N GLY A 125 8.98 -3.24 -6.12
CA GLY A 125 8.57 -1.88 -5.80
C GLY A 125 8.72 -0.93 -6.98
N THR A 126 9.86 -0.95 -7.66
CA THR A 126 10.11 -0.13 -8.86
C THR A 126 9.09 -0.39 -9.97
N GLU A 127 8.81 -1.66 -10.28
CA GLU A 127 7.79 -2.02 -11.28
C GLU A 127 6.39 -1.56 -10.85
N LEU A 128 6.06 -1.71 -9.56
CA LEU A 128 4.78 -1.31 -9.03
C LEU A 128 4.58 0.21 -9.07
N VAL A 129 5.60 0.99 -8.71
CA VAL A 129 5.62 2.45 -8.89
C VAL A 129 5.36 2.79 -10.36
N GLY A 130 6.10 2.18 -11.29
CA GLY A 130 5.92 2.43 -12.71
C GLY A 130 4.51 2.12 -13.22
N ILE A 131 3.84 1.08 -12.71
CA ILE A 131 2.44 0.76 -13.04
C ILE A 131 1.51 1.90 -12.60
N PHE A 132 1.61 2.31 -11.33
CA PHE A 132 0.69 3.28 -10.76
C PHE A 132 0.97 4.71 -11.21
N GLU A 133 2.22 5.06 -11.50
CA GLU A 133 2.56 6.32 -12.15
C GLU A 133 1.87 6.40 -13.51
N ARG A 134 2.07 5.44 -14.41
CA ARG A 134 1.40 5.43 -15.72
C ARG A 134 -0.12 5.40 -15.59
N ALA A 135 -0.64 4.68 -14.60
CA ALA A 135 -2.07 4.62 -14.35
C ALA A 135 -2.65 5.95 -13.82
N THR A 136 -1.85 6.82 -13.22
CA THR A 136 -2.32 8.07 -12.59
C THR A 136 -1.87 9.34 -13.30
N GLN A 137 -0.84 9.27 -14.15
CA GLN A 137 -0.30 10.40 -14.90
C GLN A 137 -1.40 11.14 -15.67
N GLY A 138 -1.46 12.46 -15.48
CA GLY A 138 -2.22 13.38 -16.33
C GLY A 138 -1.79 13.27 -17.79
N GLU A 139 -2.70 13.49 -18.74
CA GLU A 139 -2.29 13.69 -20.13
C GLU A 139 -1.35 14.90 -20.19
N MET A 140 -0.20 14.76 -20.85
CA MET A 140 0.65 15.91 -21.14
C MET A 140 -0.12 16.84 -22.07
N SER A 141 -0.55 17.99 -21.55
CA SER A 141 -1.09 19.07 -22.38
C SER A 141 0.00 19.68 -23.27
#